data_AF-A0A2N2TLC2-F1
#
_entry.id   AF-A0A2N2TLC2-F1
#
_cell.length_a   1.000
_cell.length_b   1.000
_cell.length_c   1.000
_cell.angle_alpha   90.00
_cell.angle_beta   90.00
_cell.angle_gamma   90.00
#
_symmetry.space_group_name_H-M   'P 1'
#
loop_
_entity.id
_entity.type
_entity.pdbx_description
1 polymer ?
#
loop_
_entity_poly.entity_id
_entity_poly.type
_entity_poly.pdbx_seq_one_letter_code
_entity_poly.pdbx_strand_id
1 'polypeptide(L)'
;MLAVLEAGARNKWSILKEVSNAISAGIHISHGRSSIYGSDVHDWAKYVEGAHSLPDLRLPIDSFEHFCLLLKKDPTTINTAMDRKTSEELTLAPFEDGKKLTIRVFNDINIIFGPKGTGKSCILQAIAKHYTKNGVDAKVFESASGRLHDIFDAKGKSLSINLNNYSINYCQDEILVVRSAVEEDVTSVIKFKTFFESTVSNKNAKLIRIKDIDTQEEGAAERNFSKYHDTAAKVVGFSAMMEEDSLVKKELSTEEFGELQRILGLLLDRLVGNEWSGFVDWKELSMLNSAVKIFRAEVERKTGSPAKPITTGFRDYAMNRIRIAASIRSIGKSLKSVIASEEEIVGDLGSGKGQLKFVTQFLFQDGNVTDGELSSLTSVKKGIQKNCVKALREIGKHVFHDDLFHYVSEFNAIEGVDEIKTVHELLLFKRYFTLDCLPYTPSSGEASMVMLQKELGTDKDVYILDEPEKSLGNEYINDVIVPLIKDRAKAGRRVFISTHDANIAVRTLPYCSIYRTYGPEGYSTFVGNPFTNNLVNVENREELDWKVISMRTLEGGKDAFGERGKIYGHA
;
A
#
# COMPACT_ATOMS: atom_id res chain seq x y z
N MET A 1 -39.27 -36.16 -40.91
CA MET A 1 -38.47 -34.99 -41.31
C MET A 1 -36.97 -35.23 -41.07
N LEU A 2 -36.50 -35.58 -39.86
CA LEU A 2 -35.08 -35.89 -39.60
C LEU A 2 -34.51 -37.00 -40.50
N ALA A 3 -35.20 -38.13 -40.63
CA ALA A 3 -34.77 -39.25 -41.49
C ALA A 3 -34.68 -38.87 -42.99
N VAL A 4 -35.45 -37.86 -43.42
CA VAL A 4 -35.43 -37.35 -44.81
C VAL A 4 -34.23 -36.42 -45.00
N LEU A 5 -33.92 -35.58 -44.01
CA LEU A 5 -32.73 -34.72 -44.01
C LEU A 5 -31.44 -35.55 -43.93
N GLU A 6 -31.40 -36.58 -43.08
CA GLU A 6 -30.27 -37.51 -42.96
C GLU A 6 -30.03 -38.32 -44.24
N ALA A 7 -31.07 -38.60 -45.02
CA ALA A 7 -30.95 -39.29 -46.31
C ALA A 7 -30.47 -38.37 -47.44
N GLY A 8 -30.73 -37.05 -47.36
CA GLY A 8 -30.33 -36.06 -48.36
C GLY A 8 -29.00 -35.34 -48.07
N ALA A 9 -28.51 -35.36 -46.83
CA ALA A 9 -27.27 -34.70 -46.46
C ALA A 9 -26.05 -35.55 -46.83
N ARG A 10 -25.03 -34.92 -47.44
CA ARG A 10 -23.73 -35.56 -47.74
C ARG A 10 -23.05 -36.12 -46.48
N ASN A 11 -23.31 -35.52 -45.33
CA ASN A 11 -22.70 -35.87 -44.05
C ASN A 11 -23.73 -35.76 -42.91
N LYS A 12 -23.98 -36.84 -42.17
CA LYS A 12 -24.96 -36.85 -41.06
C LYS A 12 -24.62 -35.85 -39.94
N TRP A 13 -23.33 -35.58 -39.71
CA TRP A 13 -22.84 -34.62 -38.71
C TRP A 13 -23.07 -33.15 -39.07
N SER A 14 -23.43 -32.84 -40.33
CA SER A 14 -23.75 -31.48 -40.79
C SER A 14 -25.18 -31.05 -40.48
N ILE A 15 -26.01 -31.98 -40.00
CA ILE A 15 -27.37 -31.70 -39.57
C ILE A 15 -27.32 -31.32 -38.08
N LEU A 16 -27.54 -30.04 -37.81
CA LEU A 16 -27.59 -29.49 -36.46
C LEU A 16 -29.04 -29.24 -36.06
N LYS A 17 -29.41 -29.71 -34.87
CA LYS A 17 -30.66 -29.28 -34.24
C LYS A 17 -30.38 -28.05 -33.38
N GLU A 18 -30.92 -26.90 -33.77
CA GLU A 18 -31.01 -25.76 -32.86
C GLU A 18 -32.05 -26.07 -31.77
N VAL A 19 -31.71 -25.74 -30.53
CA VAL A 19 -32.59 -25.93 -29.37
C VAL A 19 -32.72 -24.63 -28.59
N SER A 20 -33.77 -24.54 -27.77
CA SER A 20 -34.07 -23.32 -27.01
C SER A 20 -33.17 -23.07 -25.80
N ASN A 21 -32.38 -24.06 -25.35
CA ASN A 21 -31.46 -23.89 -24.22
C ASN A 21 -30.26 -24.86 -24.28
N ALA A 22 -29.18 -24.50 -23.58
CA ALA A 22 -27.94 -25.27 -23.54
C ALA A 22 -28.12 -26.69 -22.95
N ILE A 23 -29.05 -26.87 -22.00
CA ILE A 23 -29.33 -28.18 -21.39
C ILE A 23 -29.88 -29.15 -22.45
N SER A 24 -30.86 -28.70 -23.23
CA SER A 24 -31.43 -29.47 -24.33
C SER A 24 -30.37 -29.82 -25.37
N ALA A 25 -29.42 -28.91 -25.62
CA ALA A 25 -28.33 -29.15 -26.56
C ALA A 25 -27.45 -30.29 -26.04
N GLY A 26 -27.11 -30.25 -24.75
CA GLY A 26 -26.37 -31.31 -24.05
C GLY A 26 -27.07 -32.68 -24.11
N ILE A 27 -28.39 -32.73 -23.91
CA ILE A 27 -29.18 -33.97 -24.02
C ILE A 27 -29.16 -34.51 -25.44
N HIS A 28 -29.31 -33.65 -26.46
CA HIS A 28 -29.22 -34.09 -27.85
C HIS A 28 -27.83 -34.64 -28.18
N ILE A 29 -26.78 -33.97 -27.73
CA ILE A 29 -25.39 -34.39 -27.92
C ILE A 29 -25.10 -35.73 -27.21
N SER A 30 -25.64 -35.94 -26.00
CA SER A 30 -25.45 -37.21 -25.26
C SER A 30 -26.11 -38.41 -25.94
N HIS A 31 -27.21 -38.17 -26.67
CA HIS A 31 -27.88 -39.17 -27.50
C HIS A 31 -27.29 -39.27 -28.92
N GLY A 32 -26.11 -38.70 -29.16
CA GLY A 32 -25.39 -38.79 -30.43
C GLY A 32 -25.95 -37.92 -31.56
N ARG A 33 -26.76 -36.90 -31.24
CA ARG A 33 -27.30 -35.95 -32.22
C ARG A 33 -26.58 -34.61 -32.12
N SER A 34 -26.05 -34.11 -33.23
CA SER A 34 -25.41 -32.80 -33.26
C SER A 34 -26.44 -31.69 -33.01
N SER A 35 -26.14 -30.80 -32.07
CA SER A 35 -27.05 -29.73 -31.64
C SER A 35 -26.25 -28.48 -31.31
N ILE A 36 -26.87 -27.32 -31.55
CA ILE A 36 -26.32 -26.00 -31.25
C ILE A 36 -27.38 -25.16 -30.52
N TYR A 37 -26.91 -24.18 -29.76
CA TYR A 37 -27.73 -23.23 -29.03
C TYR A 37 -27.14 -21.84 -29.20
N GLY A 38 -27.96 -20.87 -29.58
CA GLY A 38 -27.59 -19.46 -29.74
C GLY A 38 -27.45 -19.01 -31.18
N SER A 39 -27.84 -19.83 -32.16
CA SER A 39 -27.82 -19.43 -33.58
C SER A 39 -29.13 -18.76 -34.04
N ASP A 40 -30.24 -18.99 -33.33
CA ASP A 40 -31.56 -18.43 -33.65
C ASP A 40 -31.84 -17.13 -32.87
N VAL A 41 -31.41 -15.99 -33.42
CA VAL A 41 -31.64 -14.66 -32.84
C VAL A 41 -32.97 -14.10 -33.34
N HIS A 42 -34.00 -14.17 -32.50
CA HIS A 42 -35.35 -13.66 -32.83
C HIS A 42 -35.46 -12.11 -32.76
N ASP A 43 -34.70 -11.47 -31.87
CA ASP A 43 -34.73 -10.01 -31.67
C ASP A 43 -33.31 -9.45 -31.50
N TRP A 44 -32.81 -8.84 -32.56
CA TRP A 44 -31.48 -8.23 -32.58
C TRP A 44 -31.35 -7.02 -31.63
N ALA A 45 -32.46 -6.34 -31.29
CA ALA A 45 -32.43 -5.22 -30.36
C ALA A 45 -32.16 -5.67 -28.92
N LYS A 46 -32.53 -6.91 -28.57
CA LYS A 46 -32.28 -7.53 -27.25
C LYS A 46 -31.10 -8.50 -27.25
N TYR A 47 -30.38 -8.62 -28.36
CA TYR A 47 -29.30 -9.58 -28.51
C TYR A 47 -28.21 -9.38 -27.45
N VAL A 48 -27.84 -8.14 -27.11
CA VAL A 48 -26.79 -7.86 -26.10
C VAL A 48 -27.20 -8.39 -24.71
N GLU A 49 -28.46 -8.17 -24.30
CA GLU A 49 -28.98 -8.69 -23.04
C GLU A 49 -29.06 -10.22 -23.04
N GLY A 50 -29.50 -10.82 -24.15
CA GLY A 50 -29.59 -12.27 -24.31
C GLY A 50 -28.25 -13.00 -24.49
N ALA A 51 -27.24 -12.32 -25.05
CA ALA A 51 -25.92 -12.89 -25.36
C ALA A 51 -25.16 -13.33 -24.10
N HIS A 52 -25.40 -12.68 -22.95
CA HIS A 52 -24.84 -13.09 -21.66
C HIS A 52 -25.25 -14.51 -21.23
N SER A 53 -26.36 -15.03 -21.77
CA SER A 53 -26.85 -16.39 -21.50
C SER A 53 -26.30 -17.45 -22.47
N LEU A 54 -25.58 -17.03 -23.51
CA LEU A 54 -25.06 -17.93 -24.54
C LEU A 54 -23.77 -18.62 -24.06
N PRO A 55 -23.49 -19.85 -24.54
CA PRO A 55 -22.27 -20.56 -24.19
C PRO A 55 -21.02 -19.87 -24.76
N ASP A 56 -20.00 -19.71 -23.93
CA ASP A 56 -18.69 -19.20 -24.34
C ASP A 56 -17.98 -20.20 -25.26
N LEU A 57 -17.63 -19.77 -26.47
CA LEU A 57 -16.80 -20.54 -27.39
C LEU A 57 -15.32 -20.42 -26.98
N ARG A 58 -14.76 -21.48 -26.39
CA ARG A 58 -13.37 -21.50 -25.93
C ARG A 58 -12.32 -21.77 -27.01
N LEU A 59 -12.68 -22.51 -28.05
CA LEU A 59 -11.80 -22.81 -29.18
C LEU A 59 -12.08 -21.80 -30.30
N PRO A 60 -11.09 -21.02 -30.77
CA PRO A 60 -11.31 -20.02 -31.81
C PRO A 60 -11.69 -20.68 -33.15
N ILE A 61 -12.71 -20.14 -33.80
CA ILE A 61 -13.19 -20.56 -35.13
C ILE A 61 -12.91 -19.43 -36.11
N ASP A 62 -12.11 -19.70 -37.15
CA ASP A 62 -11.74 -18.69 -38.15
C ASP A 62 -12.55 -18.82 -39.44
N SER A 63 -13.16 -19.98 -39.68
CA SER A 63 -13.88 -20.26 -40.92
C SER A 63 -14.97 -21.30 -40.71
N PHE A 64 -15.92 -21.32 -41.65
CA PHE A 64 -17.00 -22.31 -41.67
C PHE A 64 -16.48 -23.75 -41.83
N GLU A 65 -15.39 -23.94 -42.58
CA GLU A 65 -14.74 -25.24 -42.72
C GLU A 65 -14.14 -25.72 -41.39
N HIS A 66 -13.48 -24.82 -40.65
CA HIS A 66 -12.95 -25.13 -39.33
C HIS A 66 -14.07 -25.49 -38.34
N PHE A 67 -15.20 -24.78 -38.39
CA PHE A 67 -16.39 -25.12 -37.61
C PHE A 67 -16.91 -26.52 -37.93
N CYS A 68 -17.01 -26.87 -39.22
CA CYS A 68 -17.43 -28.20 -39.66
C CYS A 68 -16.50 -29.33 -39.16
N LEU A 69 -15.19 -29.08 -39.10
CA LEU A 69 -14.23 -30.05 -38.57
C LEU A 69 -14.34 -30.21 -37.03
N LEU A 70 -14.60 -29.12 -36.30
CA LEU A 70 -14.86 -29.19 -34.85
C LEU A 70 -16.15 -29.95 -34.53
N LEU A 71 -17.19 -29.83 -35.37
CA LEU A 71 -18.41 -30.62 -35.24
C LEU A 71 -18.17 -32.14 -35.41
N LYS A 72 -17.19 -32.51 -36.23
CA LYS A 72 -16.75 -33.89 -36.41
C LYS A 72 -16.01 -34.44 -35.18
N LYS A 73 -15.61 -33.58 -34.24
CA LYS A 73 -14.76 -33.88 -33.07
C LYS A 73 -13.48 -34.63 -33.46
N ASP A 74 -12.91 -34.27 -34.60
CA ASP A 74 -11.71 -34.90 -35.09
C ASP A 74 -10.50 -34.49 -34.21
N PRO A 75 -9.77 -35.45 -33.60
CA PRO A 75 -8.67 -35.13 -32.69
C PRO A 75 -7.59 -34.26 -33.32
N THR A 76 -7.31 -34.42 -34.62
CA THR A 76 -6.28 -33.63 -35.31
C THR A 76 -6.70 -32.17 -35.47
N THR A 77 -7.99 -31.94 -35.71
CA THR A 77 -8.55 -30.58 -35.79
C THR A 77 -8.57 -29.92 -34.42
N ILE A 78 -8.98 -30.65 -33.38
CA ILE A 78 -9.01 -30.13 -32.00
C ILE A 78 -7.59 -29.76 -31.55
N ASN A 79 -6.61 -30.62 -31.81
CA ASN A 79 -5.20 -30.34 -31.49
C ASN A 79 -4.69 -29.12 -32.28
N THR A 80 -5.02 -29.00 -33.58
CA THR A 80 -4.65 -27.83 -34.39
C THR A 80 -5.27 -26.54 -33.86
N ALA A 81 -6.51 -26.58 -33.38
CA ALA A 81 -7.18 -25.44 -32.77
C ALA A 81 -6.55 -25.06 -31.42
N MET A 82 -6.10 -26.06 -30.64
CA MET A 82 -5.41 -25.86 -29.37
C MET A 82 -3.97 -25.34 -29.56
N ASP A 83 -3.25 -25.79 -30.59
CA ASP A 83 -1.86 -25.38 -30.87
C ASP A 83 -1.73 -23.91 -31.29
N ARG A 84 -2.84 -23.22 -31.55
CA ARG A 84 -2.89 -21.76 -31.75
C ARG A 84 -2.60 -20.99 -30.47
N LYS A 85 -2.83 -21.61 -29.30
CA LYS A 85 -2.44 -21.07 -28.00
C LYS A 85 -0.98 -21.46 -27.74
N THR A 86 -0.22 -20.53 -27.19
CA THR A 86 1.19 -20.76 -26.86
C THR A 86 1.28 -21.86 -25.80
N SER A 87 1.91 -22.97 -26.17
CA SER A 87 2.17 -24.09 -25.26
C SER A 87 3.65 -24.19 -24.91
N GLU A 88 3.95 -24.67 -23.71
CA GLU A 88 5.29 -24.86 -23.19
C GLU A 88 5.40 -26.25 -22.57
N GLU A 89 6.55 -26.91 -22.74
CA GLU A 89 6.85 -28.17 -22.03
C GLU A 89 7.67 -27.87 -20.78
N LEU A 90 7.05 -28.07 -19.62
CA LEU A 90 7.71 -27.90 -18.33
C LEU A 90 8.31 -29.22 -17.88
N THR A 91 9.63 -29.24 -17.70
CA THR A 91 10.33 -30.34 -17.00
C THR A 91 10.49 -29.97 -15.54
N LEU A 92 9.71 -30.61 -14.68
CA LEU A 92 9.62 -30.31 -13.25
C LEU A 92 10.26 -31.43 -12.42
N ALA A 93 10.82 -31.09 -11.26
CA ALA A 93 11.23 -32.07 -10.23
C ALA A 93 10.41 -31.81 -8.94
N PRO A 94 9.14 -32.25 -8.90
CA PRO A 94 8.23 -31.92 -7.81
C PRO A 94 8.40 -32.74 -6.53
N PHE A 95 9.13 -33.86 -6.56
CA PHE A 95 9.32 -34.74 -5.40
C PHE A 95 10.81 -34.97 -5.10
N GLU A 96 11.11 -35.39 -3.87
CA GLU A 96 12.48 -35.65 -3.38
C GLU A 96 13.10 -36.93 -3.98
N ASP A 97 12.33 -37.71 -4.74
CA ASP A 97 12.76 -38.94 -5.40
C ASP A 97 13.58 -38.70 -6.69
N GLY A 98 13.76 -37.44 -7.09
CA GLY A 98 14.55 -37.04 -8.25
C GLY A 98 13.90 -37.35 -9.61
N LYS A 99 12.66 -37.86 -9.64
CA LYS A 99 11.94 -38.13 -10.90
C LYS A 99 11.52 -36.82 -11.55
N LYS A 100 11.86 -36.67 -12.83
CA LYS A 100 11.45 -35.52 -13.64
C LYS A 100 10.07 -35.79 -14.24
N LEU A 101 9.13 -34.88 -14.00
CA LEU A 101 7.80 -34.88 -14.59
C LEU A 101 7.78 -33.86 -15.73
N THR A 102 7.57 -34.33 -16.96
CA THR A 102 7.41 -33.45 -18.13
C THR A 102 5.92 -33.26 -18.43
N ILE A 103 5.44 -32.02 -18.38
CA ILE A 103 4.03 -31.69 -18.69
C ILE A 103 3.96 -30.59 -19.74
N ARG A 104 3.04 -30.73 -20.70
CA ARG A 104 2.70 -29.68 -21.65
C ARG A 104 1.63 -28.78 -21.03
N VAL A 105 1.91 -27.48 -20.96
CA VAL A 105 1.02 -26.46 -20.38
C VAL A 105 0.73 -25.38 -21.40
N PHE A 106 -0.36 -24.65 -21.22
CA PHE A 106 -0.80 -23.60 -22.14
C PHE A 106 -0.87 -22.23 -21.44
N ASN A 107 -0.77 -21.15 -22.22
CA ASN A 107 -1.12 -19.78 -21.81
C ASN A 107 -2.64 -19.56 -21.67
N ASP A 108 -3.27 -20.50 -20.96
CA ASP A 108 -4.69 -20.52 -20.63
C ASP A 108 -4.81 -21.29 -19.29
N ILE A 109 -5.99 -21.85 -19.01
CA ILE A 109 -6.25 -22.59 -17.77
C ILE A 109 -5.67 -24.01 -17.84
N ASN A 110 -4.84 -24.33 -16.84
CA ASN A 110 -4.26 -25.64 -16.60
C ASN A 110 -4.73 -26.13 -15.21
N ILE A 111 -5.41 -27.28 -15.15
CA ILE A 111 -6.02 -27.79 -13.92
C ILE A 111 -5.36 -29.09 -13.50
N ILE A 112 -5.02 -29.18 -12.22
CA ILE A 112 -4.52 -30.37 -11.57
C ILE A 112 -5.62 -30.89 -10.64
N PHE A 113 -6.06 -32.12 -10.87
CA PHE A 113 -7.07 -32.76 -10.01
C PHE A 113 -6.70 -34.21 -9.74
N GLY A 114 -7.27 -34.77 -8.68
CA GLY A 114 -6.94 -36.12 -8.22
C GLY A 114 -7.25 -36.31 -6.74
N PRO A 115 -7.28 -37.55 -6.24
CA PRO A 115 -7.53 -37.85 -4.83
C PRO A 115 -6.62 -37.09 -3.85
N LYS A 116 -7.03 -36.98 -2.59
CA LYS A 116 -6.19 -36.38 -1.53
C LYS A 116 -4.89 -37.19 -1.35
N GLY A 117 -3.79 -36.50 -1.00
CA GLY A 117 -2.49 -37.15 -0.80
C GLY A 117 -1.70 -37.44 -2.09
N THR A 118 -2.23 -37.11 -3.26
CA THR A 118 -1.55 -37.26 -4.55
C THR A 118 -0.55 -36.14 -4.88
N GLY A 119 -0.06 -35.38 -3.88
CA GLY A 119 0.99 -34.37 -4.06
C GLY A 119 0.74 -33.26 -5.10
N LYS A 120 -0.51 -32.81 -5.28
CA LYS A 120 -0.88 -31.72 -6.21
C LYS A 120 -0.19 -30.39 -5.86
N SER A 121 -0.20 -30.03 -4.57
CA SER A 121 0.47 -28.83 -4.05
C SER A 121 1.97 -28.83 -4.34
N CYS A 122 2.63 -29.98 -4.26
CA CYS A 122 4.05 -30.11 -4.61
C CYS A 122 4.31 -29.81 -6.10
N ILE A 123 3.40 -30.21 -6.99
CA ILE A 123 3.49 -29.89 -8.42
C ILE A 123 3.35 -28.38 -8.62
N LEU A 124 2.39 -27.72 -7.96
CA LEU A 124 2.24 -26.27 -8.03
C LEU A 124 3.47 -25.52 -7.50
N GLN A 125 4.05 -25.97 -6.38
CA GLN A 125 5.28 -25.39 -5.84
C GLN A 125 6.46 -25.57 -6.78
N ALA A 126 6.56 -26.70 -7.49
CA ALA A 126 7.59 -26.93 -8.51
C ALA A 126 7.41 -26.01 -9.72
N ILE A 127 6.17 -25.78 -10.16
CA ILE A 127 5.83 -24.83 -11.23
C ILE A 127 6.24 -23.40 -10.80
N ALA A 128 5.90 -22.99 -9.58
CA ALA A 128 6.28 -21.68 -9.04
C ALA A 128 7.80 -21.48 -9.01
N LYS A 129 8.55 -22.48 -8.53
CA LYS A 129 10.02 -22.47 -8.52
C LYS A 129 10.61 -22.38 -9.93
N HIS A 130 10.03 -23.11 -10.89
CA HIS A 130 10.49 -23.08 -12.28
C HIS A 130 10.38 -21.68 -12.88
N TYR A 131 9.20 -21.05 -12.78
CA TYR A 131 8.99 -19.69 -13.30
C TYR A 131 9.79 -18.62 -12.55
N THR A 132 9.91 -18.73 -11.23
CA THR A 132 10.73 -17.81 -10.42
C THR A 132 12.20 -17.87 -10.84
N LYS A 133 12.73 -19.06 -11.11
CA LYS A 133 14.11 -19.24 -11.62
C LYS A 133 14.31 -18.61 -13.00
N ASN A 134 13.26 -18.57 -13.82
CA ASN A 134 13.27 -17.95 -15.13
C ASN A 134 12.96 -16.44 -15.08
N GLY A 135 12.90 -15.83 -13.89
CA GLY A 135 12.70 -14.39 -13.72
C GLY A 135 11.25 -13.91 -13.74
N VAL A 136 10.27 -14.81 -13.68
CA VAL A 136 8.83 -14.47 -13.66
C VAL A 136 8.32 -14.56 -12.22
N ASP A 137 7.61 -13.53 -11.73
CA ASP A 137 7.00 -13.57 -10.38
C ASP A 137 5.86 -14.60 -10.37
N ALA A 138 6.12 -15.75 -9.75
CA ALA A 138 5.19 -16.86 -9.65
C ALA A 138 5.11 -17.32 -8.19
N LYS A 139 4.03 -16.94 -7.51
CA LYS A 139 3.76 -17.29 -6.12
C LYS A 139 2.54 -18.20 -6.06
N VAL A 140 2.61 -19.23 -5.20
CA VAL A 140 1.47 -20.11 -4.93
C VAL A 140 0.54 -19.39 -3.95
N PHE A 141 -0.70 -19.18 -4.38
CA PHE A 141 -1.78 -18.77 -3.50
C PHE A 141 -2.29 -19.98 -2.71
N GLU A 142 -2.23 -19.89 -1.39
CA GLU A 142 -2.79 -20.88 -0.47
C GLU A 142 -3.89 -20.21 0.35
N SER A 143 -5.07 -20.83 0.39
CA SER A 143 -6.21 -20.38 1.20
C SER A 143 -5.89 -20.52 2.70
N ALA A 144 -5.23 -19.50 3.26
CA ALA A 144 -4.87 -19.42 4.67
C ALA A 144 -5.50 -18.19 5.31
N SER A 145 -6.63 -18.40 6.01
CA SER A 145 -7.45 -17.38 6.68
C SER A 145 -6.69 -16.51 7.70
N GLY A 146 -5.49 -16.92 8.15
CA GLY A 146 -4.68 -16.18 9.13
C GLY A 146 -3.80 -15.06 8.57
N ARG A 147 -3.64 -14.95 7.24
CA ARG A 147 -2.70 -13.98 6.63
C ARG A 147 -3.31 -12.65 6.22
N LEU A 148 -4.63 -12.45 6.35
CA LEU A 148 -5.28 -11.22 5.89
C LEU A 148 -4.67 -9.96 6.55
N HIS A 149 -4.50 -9.99 7.88
CA HIS A 149 -3.87 -8.90 8.62
C HIS A 149 -2.40 -8.68 8.26
N ASP A 150 -1.67 -9.72 7.86
CA ASP A 150 -0.27 -9.58 7.42
C ASP A 150 -0.18 -9.01 5.99
N ILE A 151 -1.09 -9.41 5.10
CA ILE A 151 -1.15 -8.95 3.71
C ILE A 151 -1.55 -7.48 3.62
N PHE A 152 -2.53 -7.06 4.43
CA PHE A 152 -2.93 -5.65 4.52
C PHE A 152 -2.10 -4.87 5.54
N ASP A 153 -1.01 -5.47 6.03
CA ASP A 153 -0.09 -4.87 7.00
C ASP A 153 -0.83 -4.14 8.14
N ALA A 154 -1.82 -4.79 8.76
CA ALA A 154 -2.61 -4.20 9.83
C ALA A 154 -1.74 -3.69 11.00
N LYS A 155 -0.51 -4.21 11.13
CA LYS A 155 0.51 -3.79 12.10
C LYS A 155 1.35 -2.58 11.65
N GLY A 156 1.18 -2.09 10.42
CA GLY A 156 1.79 -0.86 9.90
C GLY A 156 3.31 -0.89 9.76
N LYS A 157 3.92 -2.05 9.47
CA LYS A 157 5.38 -2.16 9.31
C LYS A 157 5.93 -1.34 8.14
N SER A 158 5.10 -1.10 7.13
CA SER A 158 5.42 -0.31 5.94
C SER A 158 4.78 1.08 5.92
N LEU A 159 4.03 1.41 6.97
CA LEU A 159 3.27 2.66 7.03
C LEU A 159 4.22 3.84 7.26
N SER A 160 4.26 4.76 6.31
CA SER A 160 5.00 6.02 6.43
C SER A 160 4.10 7.17 6.02
N ILE A 161 4.16 8.27 6.77
CA ILE A 161 3.34 9.46 6.51
C ILE A 161 4.22 10.69 6.57
N ASN A 162 4.05 11.57 5.58
CA ASN A 162 4.72 12.86 5.55
C ASN A 162 3.77 13.94 6.06
N LEU A 163 4.10 14.56 7.20
CA LEU A 163 3.24 15.56 7.83
C LEU A 163 3.12 16.84 6.99
N ASN A 164 4.10 17.11 6.11
CA ASN A 164 4.06 18.27 5.21
C ASN A 164 2.88 18.19 4.23
N ASN A 165 2.46 16.98 3.83
CA ASN A 165 1.29 16.80 2.95
C ASN A 165 0.00 17.31 3.59
N TYR A 166 -0.05 17.37 4.93
CA TYR A 166 -1.19 17.85 5.71
C TYR A 166 -0.98 19.26 6.26
N SER A 167 0.08 19.96 5.84
CA SER A 167 0.46 21.29 6.36
C SER A 167 0.68 21.30 7.89
N ILE A 168 1.15 20.17 8.45
CA ILE A 168 1.45 20.03 9.88
C ILE A 168 2.96 20.22 10.09
N ASN A 169 3.34 21.16 10.95
CA ASN A 169 4.74 21.39 11.31
C ASN A 169 5.25 20.27 12.23
N TYR A 170 6.46 19.76 11.95
CA TYR A 170 7.18 18.78 12.75
C TYR A 170 7.58 19.31 14.15
N CYS A 171 7.61 20.64 14.33
CA CYS A 171 7.89 21.32 15.59
C CYS A 171 9.21 20.91 16.28
N GLN A 172 10.24 20.60 15.50
CA GLN A 172 11.55 20.15 16.01
C GLN A 172 12.23 21.24 16.84
N ASP A 173 12.26 22.48 16.33
CA ASP A 173 12.90 23.60 17.00
C ASP A 173 12.14 23.99 18.27
N GLU A 174 10.81 23.94 18.24
CA GLU A 174 9.97 24.23 19.39
C GLU A 174 10.16 23.23 20.52
N ILE A 175 10.27 21.93 20.21
CA ILE A 175 10.57 20.90 21.20
C ILE A 175 11.98 21.13 21.78
N LEU A 176 12.97 21.43 20.93
CA LEU A 176 14.33 21.70 21.37
C LEU A 176 14.40 22.90 22.32
N VAL A 177 13.69 23.99 21.99
CA VAL A 177 13.60 25.20 22.85
C VAL A 177 13.05 24.87 24.24
N VAL A 178 12.03 24.01 24.34
CA VAL A 178 11.48 23.60 25.64
C VAL A 178 12.47 22.73 26.42
N ARG A 179 13.21 21.85 25.73
CA ARG A 179 14.18 20.93 26.37
C ARG A 179 15.42 21.64 26.88
N SER A 180 15.94 22.60 26.11
CA SER A 180 17.14 23.37 26.45
C SER A 180 16.83 24.66 27.24
N ALA A 181 15.59 24.84 27.71
CA ALA A 181 15.21 26.01 28.47
C ALA A 181 15.95 26.06 29.81
N VAL A 182 16.62 27.17 30.08
CA VAL A 182 17.30 27.47 31.36
C VAL A 182 16.66 28.71 31.96
N GLU A 183 16.58 28.77 33.29
CA GLU A 183 16.04 29.93 33.98
C GLU A 183 16.94 31.15 33.82
N GLU A 184 16.33 32.29 33.50
CA GLU A 184 17.02 33.57 33.38
C GLU A 184 16.63 34.45 34.55
N ASP A 185 17.59 34.82 35.40
CA ASP A 185 17.30 35.58 36.62
C ASP A 185 17.11 37.08 36.36
N VAL A 186 16.23 37.68 37.16
CA VAL A 186 16.12 39.14 37.27
C VAL A 186 17.30 39.67 38.09
N THR A 187 17.89 40.78 37.66
CA THR A 187 18.99 41.41 38.40
C THR A 187 18.48 42.00 39.71
N SER A 188 18.97 41.49 40.84
CA SER A 188 18.60 41.99 42.17
C SER A 188 18.91 43.48 42.36
N VAL A 189 17.95 44.22 42.92
CA VAL A 189 18.08 45.64 43.28
C VAL A 189 19.24 45.89 44.25
N ILE A 190 19.60 44.88 45.06
CA ILE A 190 20.75 44.95 45.97
C ILE A 190 22.05 45.20 45.19
N LYS A 191 22.23 44.58 44.02
CA LYS A 191 23.44 44.78 43.20
C LYS A 191 23.58 46.23 42.73
N PHE A 192 22.46 46.88 42.37
CA PHE A 192 22.44 48.31 42.05
C PHE A 192 22.79 49.16 43.27
N LYS A 193 22.20 48.85 44.43
CA LYS A 193 22.50 49.54 45.69
C LYS A 193 23.99 49.45 46.05
N THR A 194 24.57 48.24 46.03
CA THR A 194 25.99 48.02 46.33
C THR A 194 26.91 48.76 45.37
N PHE A 195 26.54 48.86 44.09
CA PHE A 195 27.27 49.68 43.12
C PHE A 195 27.27 51.17 43.50
N PHE A 196 26.10 51.76 43.75
CA PHE A 196 25.98 53.19 44.07
C PHE A 196 26.57 53.56 45.44
N GLU A 197 26.62 52.63 46.39
CA GLU A 197 27.28 52.82 47.69
C GLU A 197 28.81 52.67 47.60
N SER A 198 29.32 51.97 46.59
CA SER A 198 30.76 51.79 46.38
C SER A 198 31.40 53.00 45.68
N THR A 199 32.53 53.49 46.21
CA THR A 199 33.31 54.56 45.57
C THR A 199 34.51 53.96 44.84
N VAL A 200 34.54 54.08 43.51
CA VAL A 200 35.68 53.63 42.71
C VAL A 200 36.86 54.57 42.96
N SER A 201 37.80 54.17 43.82
CA SER A 201 38.97 54.95 44.22
C SER A 201 40.17 54.81 43.27
N ASN A 202 40.22 53.71 42.48
CA ASN A 202 41.36 53.38 41.63
C ASN A 202 41.47 54.30 40.38
N LYS A 203 42.62 54.95 40.21
CA LYS A 203 42.91 55.86 39.08
C LYS A 203 42.89 55.18 37.71
N ASN A 204 43.40 53.96 37.58
CA ASN A 204 43.45 53.24 36.30
C ASN A 204 42.06 52.78 35.86
N ALA A 205 41.22 52.40 36.82
CA ALA A 205 39.82 52.04 36.55
C ALA A 205 38.97 53.23 36.07
N LYS A 206 39.37 54.47 36.37
CA LYS A 206 38.72 55.69 35.87
C LYS A 206 39.13 56.05 34.43
N LEU A 207 40.26 55.54 33.96
CA LEU A 207 40.72 55.76 32.57
C LEU A 207 39.99 54.85 31.57
N ILE A 208 39.51 53.68 32.02
CA ILE A 208 38.78 52.72 31.18
C ILE A 208 37.32 53.17 31.06
N ARG A 209 37.04 54.06 30.10
CA ARG A 209 35.69 54.62 29.85
C ARG A 209 34.72 53.67 29.14
N ILE A 210 35.24 52.63 28.47
CA ILE A 210 34.40 51.63 27.77
C ILE A 210 33.41 50.97 28.74
N LYS A 211 33.80 50.79 30.01
CA LYS A 211 32.93 50.22 31.03
C LYS A 211 31.70 51.11 31.33
N ASP A 212 31.73 52.39 31.01
CA ASP A 212 30.66 53.34 31.34
C ASP A 212 29.64 53.49 30.20
N ILE A 213 29.89 52.85 29.04
CA ILE A 213 28.97 52.82 27.90
C ILE A 213 27.77 51.94 28.26
N ASP A 214 26.55 52.47 28.10
CA ASP A 214 25.33 51.67 28.24
C ASP A 214 25.16 50.76 27.01
N THR A 215 24.77 49.50 27.23
CA THR A 215 24.57 48.53 26.15
C THR A 215 23.35 48.88 25.31
N GLN A 216 23.43 48.60 24.02
CA GLN A 216 22.36 48.91 23.06
C GLN A 216 21.50 47.67 22.75
N GLU A 217 20.27 47.89 22.25
CA GLU A 217 19.35 46.80 21.90
C GLU A 217 19.75 46.12 20.58
N GLU A 218 20.26 44.89 20.66
CA GLU A 218 20.67 44.09 19.49
C GLU A 218 19.49 43.56 18.66
N GLY A 219 18.34 43.29 19.30
CA GLY A 219 17.25 42.53 18.68
C GLY A 219 16.54 43.23 17.52
N ALA A 220 16.65 44.55 17.36
CA ALA A 220 16.14 45.25 16.18
C ALA A 220 17.02 45.01 14.95
N ALA A 221 18.34 45.10 15.11
CA ALA A 221 19.32 44.86 14.05
C ALA A 221 19.32 43.39 13.61
N GLU A 222 19.29 42.46 14.57
CA GLU A 222 19.22 41.01 14.30
C GLU A 222 17.96 40.65 13.50
N ARG A 223 16.78 41.14 13.91
CA ARG A 223 15.52 40.89 13.19
C ARG A 223 15.51 41.46 11.78
N ASN A 224 16.15 42.62 11.56
CA ASN A 224 16.30 43.17 10.22
C ASN A 224 17.19 42.26 9.36
N PHE A 225 18.36 41.84 9.88
CA PHE A 225 19.24 40.90 9.20
C PHE A 225 18.52 39.60 8.83
N SER A 226 17.87 38.92 9.79
CA SER A 226 17.17 37.65 9.53
C SER A 226 16.08 37.79 8.47
N LYS A 227 15.32 38.90 8.48
CA LYS A 227 14.27 39.14 7.46
C LYS A 227 14.86 39.29 6.06
N TYR A 228 15.95 40.04 5.91
CA TYR A 228 16.61 40.20 4.61
C TYR A 228 17.23 38.87 4.15
N HIS A 229 17.86 38.13 5.06
CA HIS A 229 18.42 36.80 4.78
C HIS A 229 17.35 35.79 4.32
N ASP A 230 16.26 35.64 5.07
CA ASP A 230 15.16 34.73 4.73
C ASP A 230 14.51 35.09 3.38
N THR A 231 14.39 36.39 3.11
CA THR A 231 13.81 36.89 1.86
C THR A 231 14.75 36.65 0.68
N ALA A 232 16.05 36.90 0.85
CA ALA A 232 17.06 36.61 -0.16
C ALA A 232 17.12 35.11 -0.48
N ALA A 233 17.09 34.24 0.53
CA ALA A 233 17.08 32.79 0.36
C ALA A 233 15.87 32.30 -0.47
N LYS A 234 14.69 32.89 -0.26
CA LYS A 234 13.49 32.59 -1.07
C LYS A 234 13.64 33.05 -2.52
N VAL A 235 14.21 34.22 -2.76
CA VAL A 235 14.47 34.74 -4.12
C VAL A 235 15.49 33.88 -4.86
N VAL A 236 16.53 33.41 -4.17
CA VAL A 236 17.51 32.45 -4.72
C VAL A 236 16.82 31.12 -5.06
N GLY A 237 16.03 30.57 -4.14
CA GLY A 237 15.29 29.33 -4.38
C GLY A 237 14.33 29.41 -5.56
N PHE A 238 13.64 30.55 -5.71
CA PHE A 238 12.79 30.80 -6.88
C PHE A 238 13.62 30.90 -8.16
N SER A 239 14.75 31.62 -8.15
CA SER A 239 15.63 31.75 -9.31
C SER A 239 16.18 30.39 -9.77
N ALA A 240 16.55 29.50 -8.83
CA ALA A 240 16.98 28.14 -9.14
C ALA A 240 15.85 27.29 -9.76
N MET A 241 14.63 27.37 -9.22
CA MET A 241 13.45 26.72 -9.80
C MET A 241 13.22 27.18 -11.25
N MET A 242 13.38 28.48 -11.54
CA MET A 242 13.23 29.01 -12.89
C MET A 242 14.25 28.45 -13.89
N GLU A 243 15.47 28.14 -13.44
CA GLU A 243 16.53 27.59 -14.30
C GLU A 243 16.36 26.09 -14.56
N GLU A 244 15.80 25.34 -13.61
CA GLU A 244 15.65 23.88 -13.71
C GLU A 244 14.32 23.45 -14.37
N ASP A 245 13.23 24.20 -14.18
CA ASP A 245 11.91 23.77 -14.64
C ASP A 245 11.65 24.04 -16.14
N SER A 246 11.45 22.95 -16.88
CA SER A 246 11.15 22.96 -18.31
C SER A 246 9.82 23.60 -18.69
N LEU A 247 8.86 23.69 -17.76
CA LEU A 247 7.56 24.34 -17.98
C LEU A 247 7.72 25.86 -18.00
N VAL A 248 8.49 26.40 -17.05
CA VAL A 248 8.75 27.84 -16.94
C VAL A 248 9.43 28.39 -18.19
N LYS A 249 10.39 27.63 -18.75
CA LYS A 249 11.08 27.98 -20.01
C LYS A 249 10.21 27.86 -21.26
N LYS A 250 9.09 27.12 -21.20
CA LYS A 250 8.16 26.97 -22.33
C LYS A 250 7.11 28.09 -22.38
N GLU A 251 6.71 28.60 -21.22
CA GLU A 251 5.65 29.60 -21.11
C GLU A 251 6.15 31.05 -21.27
N LEU A 252 7.44 31.31 -21.03
CA LEU A 252 8.06 32.63 -21.21
C LEU A 252 8.85 32.71 -22.52
N SER A 253 8.76 33.83 -23.23
CA SER A 253 9.67 34.10 -24.35
C SER A 253 11.11 34.31 -23.86
N THR A 254 12.09 34.13 -24.74
CA THR A 254 13.52 34.33 -24.41
C THR A 254 13.83 35.75 -23.93
N GLU A 255 13.09 36.76 -24.40
CA GLU A 255 13.23 38.15 -23.94
C GLU A 255 12.62 38.35 -22.55
N GLU A 256 11.40 37.88 -22.31
CA GLU A 256 10.73 37.99 -21.01
C GLU A 256 11.48 37.24 -19.91
N PHE A 257 12.03 36.06 -20.24
CA PHE A 257 12.86 35.29 -19.32
C PHE A 257 14.14 36.06 -18.95
N GLY A 258 14.79 36.69 -19.93
CA GLY A 258 15.96 37.55 -19.70
C GLY A 258 15.65 38.79 -18.86
N GLU A 259 14.51 39.45 -19.12
CA GLU A 259 14.04 40.61 -18.35
C GLU A 259 13.76 40.23 -16.89
N LEU A 260 13.11 39.09 -16.68
CA LEU A 260 12.80 38.58 -15.35
C LEU A 260 14.05 38.18 -14.57
N GLN A 261 15.01 37.48 -15.20
CA GLN A 261 16.32 37.19 -14.60
C GLN A 261 17.05 38.48 -14.21
N ARG A 262 17.00 39.50 -15.07
CA ARG A 262 17.61 40.81 -14.79
C ARG A 262 16.98 41.50 -13.58
N ILE A 263 15.65 41.50 -13.47
CA ILE A 263 14.92 42.12 -12.35
C ILE A 263 15.19 41.35 -11.05
N LEU A 264 15.16 40.01 -11.10
CA LEU A 264 15.47 39.17 -9.94
C LEU A 264 16.91 39.34 -9.47
N GLY A 265 17.87 39.43 -10.40
CA GLY A 265 19.27 39.74 -10.08
C GLY A 265 19.42 41.09 -9.38
N LEU A 266 18.80 42.15 -9.91
CA LEU A 266 18.81 43.47 -9.28
C LEU A 266 18.17 43.48 -7.88
N LEU A 267 17.08 42.72 -7.70
CA LEU A 267 16.43 42.55 -6.40
C LEU A 267 17.37 41.83 -5.44
N LEU A 268 18.01 40.74 -5.88
CA LEU A 268 18.92 39.95 -5.08
C LEU A 268 20.13 40.78 -4.63
N ASP A 269 20.76 41.53 -5.53
CA ASP A 269 21.89 42.42 -5.20
C ASP A 269 21.53 43.44 -4.11
N ARG A 270 20.32 44.02 -4.20
CA ARG A 270 19.82 44.96 -3.18
C ARG A 270 19.52 44.26 -1.85
N LEU A 271 18.94 43.06 -1.89
CA LEU A 271 18.64 42.28 -0.69
C LEU A 271 19.93 41.86 0.02
N VAL A 272 20.92 41.34 -0.72
CA VAL A 272 22.23 40.93 -0.18
C VAL A 272 23.01 42.14 0.33
N GLY A 273 22.95 43.28 -0.36
CA GLY A 273 23.58 44.52 0.12
C GLY A 273 23.00 45.00 1.46
N ASN A 274 21.67 44.99 1.59
CA ASN A 274 20.99 45.34 2.84
C ASN A 274 21.16 44.28 3.94
N GLU A 275 21.24 43.00 3.57
CA GLU A 275 21.58 41.90 4.47
C GLU A 275 22.97 42.11 5.07
N TRP A 276 23.97 42.43 4.23
CA TRP A 276 25.32 42.71 4.69
C TRP A 276 25.38 43.93 5.61
N SER A 277 24.68 45.03 5.27
CA SER A 277 24.58 46.19 6.16
C SER A 277 23.96 45.81 7.50
N GLY A 278 22.84 45.07 7.48
CA GLY A 278 22.18 44.61 8.71
C GLY A 278 23.06 43.66 9.53
N PHE A 279 23.85 42.80 8.88
CA PHE A 279 24.82 41.95 9.54
C PHE A 279 25.93 42.75 10.23
N VAL A 280 26.48 43.76 9.53
CA VAL A 280 27.50 44.65 10.09
C VAL A 280 26.93 45.39 11.30
N ASP A 281 25.75 45.99 11.18
CA ASP A 281 25.08 46.70 12.29
C ASP A 281 24.86 45.77 13.49
N TRP A 282 24.34 44.56 13.25
CA TRP A 282 24.12 43.57 14.30
C TRP A 282 25.43 43.14 14.97
N LYS A 283 26.47 42.84 14.19
CA LYS A 283 27.77 42.42 14.74
C LYS A 283 28.50 43.55 15.45
N GLU A 284 28.40 44.78 14.97
CA GLU A 284 28.93 45.94 15.66
C GLU A 284 28.33 46.08 17.06
N LEU A 285 26.99 46.02 17.15
CA LEU A 285 26.28 46.08 18.44
C LEU A 285 26.65 44.91 19.35
N SER A 286 26.68 43.69 18.81
CA SER A 286 27.00 42.48 19.57
C SER A 286 28.44 42.49 20.09
N MET A 287 29.40 42.89 19.25
CA MET A 287 30.81 43.01 19.65
C MET A 287 31.02 44.15 20.64
N LEU A 288 30.34 45.29 20.48
CA LEU A 288 30.40 46.39 21.43
C LEU A 288 29.85 45.97 22.79
N ASN A 289 28.66 45.37 22.84
CA ASN A 289 28.06 44.89 24.08
C ASN A 289 28.94 43.82 24.76
N SER A 290 29.51 42.90 23.97
CA SER A 290 30.46 41.89 24.45
C SER A 290 31.72 42.52 25.04
N ALA A 291 32.32 43.49 24.35
CA ALA A 291 33.48 44.23 24.84
C ALA A 291 33.17 44.95 26.15
N VAL A 292 32.05 45.69 26.22
CA VAL A 292 31.61 46.37 27.46
C VAL A 292 31.48 45.37 28.61
N LYS A 293 30.88 44.20 28.37
CA LYS A 293 30.72 43.14 29.38
C LYS A 293 32.06 42.60 29.88
N ILE A 294 33.00 42.30 28.97
CA ILE A 294 34.34 41.79 29.31
C ILE A 294 35.13 42.82 30.11
N PHE A 295 35.17 44.07 29.64
CA PHE A 295 35.91 45.14 30.33
C PHE A 295 35.31 45.44 31.71
N ARG A 296 33.97 45.40 31.86
CA ARG A 296 33.32 45.53 33.18
C ARG A 296 33.73 44.41 34.13
N ALA A 297 33.69 43.16 33.67
CA ALA A 297 34.06 42.00 34.47
C ALA A 297 35.53 42.01 34.90
N GLU A 298 36.45 42.37 33.98
CA GLU A 298 37.87 42.46 34.30
C GLU A 298 38.19 43.62 35.25
N VAL A 299 37.51 44.76 35.12
CA VAL A 299 37.65 45.88 36.07
C VAL A 299 37.15 45.48 37.45
N GLU A 300 35.99 44.82 37.55
CA GLU A 300 35.46 44.30 38.82
C GLU A 300 36.44 43.30 39.46
N ARG A 301 36.92 42.32 38.68
CA ARG A 301 37.90 41.31 39.13
C ARG A 301 39.19 41.93 39.67
N LYS A 302 39.70 42.98 39.03
CA LYS A 302 40.99 43.60 39.39
C LYS A 302 40.88 44.66 40.49
N THR A 303 39.73 45.30 40.64
CA THR A 303 39.53 46.38 41.63
C THR A 303 38.77 45.95 42.87
N GLY A 304 38.08 44.81 42.82
CA GLY A 304 37.17 44.36 43.89
C GLY A 304 35.95 45.27 44.08
N SER A 305 35.78 46.29 43.23
CA SER A 305 34.62 47.17 43.25
C SER A 305 33.52 46.56 42.38
N PRO A 306 32.27 46.50 42.85
CA PRO A 306 31.17 45.92 42.10
C PRO A 306 30.96 46.68 40.78
N ALA A 307 30.67 45.96 39.70
CA ALA A 307 30.33 46.59 38.42
C ALA A 307 28.87 47.06 38.39
N LYS A 308 28.58 48.14 37.64
CA LYS A 308 27.20 48.57 37.36
C LYS A 308 26.47 47.44 36.63
N PRO A 309 25.34 46.92 37.15
CA PRO A 309 24.58 45.94 36.42
C PRO A 309 24.10 46.50 35.07
N ILE A 310 24.13 45.66 34.04
CA ILE A 310 23.94 46.07 32.63
C ILE A 310 22.46 46.33 32.32
N THR A 311 21.59 45.44 32.77
CA THR A 311 20.14 45.52 32.59
C THR A 311 19.43 45.11 33.88
N THR A 312 18.12 45.28 33.95
CA THR A 312 17.30 44.73 35.04
C THR A 312 17.11 43.22 34.92
N GLY A 313 17.48 42.58 33.80
CA GLY A 313 17.25 41.16 33.51
C GLY A 313 15.78 40.78 33.24
N PHE A 314 14.81 41.66 33.54
CA PHE A 314 13.38 41.36 33.39
C PHE A 314 12.97 41.08 31.94
N ARG A 315 13.57 41.78 30.97
CA ARG A 315 13.28 41.58 29.55
C ARG A 315 13.63 40.16 29.12
N ASP A 316 14.82 39.72 29.50
CA ASP A 316 15.34 38.40 29.14
C ASP A 316 14.46 37.32 29.80
N TYR A 317 14.25 37.42 31.13
CA TYR A 317 13.31 36.58 31.88
C TYR A 317 11.93 36.47 31.22
N ALA A 318 11.32 37.60 30.85
CA ALA A 318 10.01 37.63 30.22
C ALA A 318 10.03 37.03 28.81
N MET A 319 11.06 37.33 28.01
CA MET A 319 11.20 36.83 26.66
C MET A 319 11.40 35.31 26.63
N ASN A 320 12.17 34.77 27.57
CA ASN A 320 12.39 33.33 27.73
C ASN A 320 11.04 32.60 27.96
N ARG A 321 10.23 33.08 28.92
CA ARG A 321 8.90 32.51 29.19
C ARG A 321 7.94 32.67 28.02
N ILE A 322 7.93 33.82 27.34
CA ILE A 322 7.11 34.03 26.13
C ILE A 322 7.52 33.07 25.01
N ARG A 323 8.82 32.83 24.82
CA ARG A 323 9.34 31.89 23.82
C ARG A 323 8.88 30.47 24.12
N ILE A 324 8.97 30.02 25.37
CA ILE A 324 8.47 28.71 25.81
C ILE A 324 6.95 28.60 25.55
N ALA A 325 6.17 29.63 25.91
CA ALA A 325 4.73 29.65 25.66
C ALA A 325 4.40 29.57 24.15
N ALA A 326 5.14 30.28 23.31
CA ALA A 326 4.97 30.25 21.86
C ALA A 326 5.27 28.86 21.29
N SER A 327 6.37 28.24 21.73
CA SER A 327 6.74 26.87 21.33
C SER A 327 5.67 25.85 21.70
N ILE A 328 5.19 25.87 22.95
CA ILE A 328 4.14 24.95 23.42
C ILE A 328 2.84 25.15 22.65
N ARG A 329 2.49 26.40 22.32
CA ARG A 329 1.31 26.71 21.52
C ARG A 329 1.44 26.19 20.08
N SER A 330 2.62 26.29 19.48
CA SER A 330 2.93 25.74 18.14
C SER A 330 2.73 24.22 18.14
N ILE A 331 3.37 23.52 19.10
CA ILE A 331 3.23 22.07 19.27
C ILE A 331 1.76 21.67 19.49
N GLY A 332 1.06 22.38 20.38
CA GLY A 332 -0.36 22.12 20.65
C GLY A 332 -1.28 22.33 19.45
N LYS A 333 -0.92 23.22 18.51
CA LYS A 333 -1.64 23.40 17.24
C LYS A 333 -1.42 22.20 16.31
N SER A 334 -0.18 21.74 16.17
CA SER A 334 0.14 20.54 15.38
C SER A 334 -0.58 19.30 15.91
N LEU A 335 -0.58 19.07 17.23
CA LEU A 335 -1.24 17.91 17.85
C LEU A 335 -2.77 17.91 17.73
N LYS A 336 -3.40 19.07 17.57
CA LYS A 336 -4.86 19.19 17.35
C LYS A 336 -5.27 19.04 15.89
N SER A 337 -4.30 18.97 14.98
CA SER A 337 -4.58 18.87 13.55
C SER A 337 -5.14 17.49 13.22
N VAL A 338 -6.18 17.46 12.39
CA VAL A 338 -6.84 16.22 11.98
C VAL A 338 -6.22 15.73 10.68
N ILE A 339 -5.77 14.48 10.68
CA ILE A 339 -5.31 13.78 9.48
C ILE A 339 -6.49 12.95 8.98
N ALA A 340 -6.86 13.14 7.71
CA ALA A 340 -7.94 12.37 7.09
C ALA A 340 -7.60 10.88 7.06
N SER A 341 -8.56 10.03 7.36
CA SER A 341 -8.39 8.59 7.26
C SER A 341 -8.24 8.18 5.79
N GLU A 342 -7.34 7.23 5.53
CA GLU A 342 -7.17 6.64 4.21
C GLU A 342 -8.07 5.41 4.10
N GLU A 343 -8.83 5.30 3.01
CA GLU A 343 -9.69 4.15 2.73
C GLU A 343 -9.22 3.43 1.46
N GLU A 344 -8.89 2.14 1.57
CA GLU A 344 -8.60 1.27 0.43
C GLU A 344 -9.76 0.28 0.23
N ILE A 345 -10.27 0.17 -1.00
CA ILE A 345 -11.27 -0.86 -1.33
C ILE A 345 -10.55 -2.20 -1.43
N VAL A 346 -10.98 -3.15 -0.60
CA VAL A 346 -10.31 -4.45 -0.45
C VAL A 346 -10.90 -5.49 -1.39
N GLY A 347 -12.23 -5.48 -1.52
CA GLY A 347 -12.97 -6.45 -2.32
C GLY A 347 -14.47 -6.44 -2.00
N ASP A 348 -15.24 -7.18 -2.78
CA ASP A 348 -16.67 -7.38 -2.57
C ASP A 348 -16.91 -8.74 -1.90
N LEU A 349 -17.63 -8.74 -0.78
CA LEU A 349 -17.96 -9.96 -0.04
C LEU A 349 -19.07 -10.80 -0.69
N GLY A 350 -19.65 -10.32 -1.79
CA GLY A 350 -20.70 -11.02 -2.53
C GLY A 350 -22.01 -11.11 -1.77
N SER A 351 -23.03 -11.68 -2.42
CA SER A 351 -24.34 -11.99 -1.82
C SER A 351 -25.05 -10.78 -1.18
N GLY A 352 -24.85 -9.57 -1.72
CA GLY A 352 -25.53 -8.35 -1.28
C GLY A 352 -25.02 -7.74 0.05
N LYS A 353 -23.89 -8.22 0.59
CA LYS A 353 -23.29 -7.68 1.82
C LYS A 353 -22.53 -6.37 1.65
N GLY A 354 -22.11 -6.03 0.43
CA GLY A 354 -21.43 -4.78 0.13
C GLY A 354 -19.89 -4.87 0.09
N GLN A 355 -19.26 -3.72 -0.13
CA GLN A 355 -17.81 -3.61 -0.34
C GLN A 355 -17.05 -3.52 0.98
N LEU A 356 -16.08 -4.41 1.17
CA LEU A 356 -15.15 -4.33 2.29
C LEU A 356 -14.11 -3.26 2.01
N LYS A 357 -14.00 -2.30 2.92
CA LYS A 357 -12.97 -1.25 2.90
C LYS A 357 -11.98 -1.48 4.02
N PHE A 358 -10.74 -1.08 3.81
CA PHE A 358 -9.70 -1.11 4.81
C PHE A 358 -9.29 0.32 5.12
N VAL A 359 -9.48 0.72 6.38
CA VAL A 359 -9.35 2.10 6.84
C VAL A 359 -8.10 2.23 7.68
N THR A 360 -7.26 3.20 7.34
CA THR A 360 -6.13 3.65 8.15
C THR A 360 -6.48 4.98 8.79
N GLN A 361 -6.71 4.97 10.09
CA GLN A 361 -6.99 6.17 10.87
C GLN A 361 -5.72 6.63 11.57
N PHE A 362 -5.41 7.92 11.51
CA PHE A 362 -4.31 8.55 12.21
C PHE A 362 -4.83 9.44 13.34
N LEU A 363 -4.15 9.43 14.48
CA LEU A 363 -4.50 10.25 15.64
C LEU A 363 -3.23 10.66 16.39
N PHE A 364 -3.09 11.94 16.72
CA PHE A 364 -2.03 12.38 17.62
C PHE A 364 -2.35 12.01 19.06
N GLN A 365 -1.33 11.62 19.82
CA GLN A 365 -1.48 11.46 21.26
C GLN A 365 -1.81 12.82 21.91
N ASP A 366 -2.88 12.86 22.70
CA ASP A 366 -3.35 14.06 23.40
C ASP A 366 -3.10 14.00 24.92
N GLY A 367 -2.42 12.95 25.40
CA GLY A 367 -2.15 12.69 26.81
C GLY A 367 -3.26 11.90 27.53
N ASN A 368 -4.41 11.69 26.88
CA ASN A 368 -5.55 10.95 27.39
C ASN A 368 -5.85 9.68 26.58
N VAL A 369 -5.40 9.57 25.33
CA VAL A 369 -5.58 8.38 24.51
C VAL A 369 -4.99 7.13 25.20
N THR A 370 -5.87 6.19 25.54
CA THR A 370 -5.53 4.89 26.15
C THR A 370 -5.97 3.68 25.33
N ASP A 371 -6.54 3.89 24.14
CA ASP A 371 -7.03 2.79 23.31
C ASP A 371 -5.89 1.79 23.01
N GLY A 372 -6.10 0.53 23.41
CA GLY A 372 -5.16 -0.56 23.20
C GLY A 372 -4.94 -0.88 21.73
N GLU A 373 -5.94 -0.60 20.88
CA GLU A 373 -5.94 -0.93 19.45
C GLU A 373 -5.11 0.05 18.61
N LEU A 374 -4.86 1.28 19.10
CA LEU A 374 -4.05 2.29 18.41
C LEU A 374 -2.56 1.98 18.51
N SER A 375 -1.87 1.67 17.42
CA SER A 375 -0.42 1.41 17.43
C SER A 375 0.39 2.70 17.29
N SER A 376 1.61 2.72 17.83
CA SER A 376 2.55 3.81 17.58
C SER A 376 3.13 3.68 16.17
N LEU A 377 3.20 4.77 15.42
CA LEU A 377 3.83 4.77 14.10
C LEU A 377 5.35 4.56 14.20
N THR A 378 5.97 5.06 15.26
CA THR A 378 7.41 4.95 15.51
C THR A 378 7.70 3.91 16.59
N SER A 379 8.98 3.58 16.79
CA SER A 379 9.44 2.65 17.84
C SER A 379 9.17 3.13 19.27
N VAL A 380 8.72 4.38 19.45
CA VAL A 380 8.46 4.98 20.75
C VAL A 380 7.25 4.32 21.42
N LYS A 381 7.38 3.99 22.71
CA LYS A 381 6.29 3.36 23.47
C LYS A 381 5.15 4.36 23.70
N LYS A 382 3.90 3.89 23.59
CA LYS A 382 2.68 4.71 23.83
C LYS A 382 2.68 5.40 25.20
N GLY A 383 3.22 4.76 26.23
CA GLY A 383 3.33 5.34 27.57
C GLY A 383 4.23 6.57 27.60
N ILE A 384 5.34 6.55 26.87
CA ILE A 384 6.28 7.67 26.76
C ILE A 384 5.63 8.83 26.00
N GLN A 385 4.98 8.56 24.87
CA GLN A 385 4.21 9.56 24.11
C GLN A 385 3.16 10.25 24.98
N LYS A 386 2.40 9.46 25.75
CA LYS A 386 1.36 9.97 26.65
C LYS A 386 1.94 10.87 27.74
N ASN A 387 3.02 10.43 28.40
CA ASN A 387 3.67 11.19 29.46
C ASN A 387 4.31 12.48 28.92
N CYS A 388 4.92 12.42 27.74
CA CYS A 388 5.48 13.58 27.04
C CYS A 388 4.43 14.66 26.80
N VAL A 389 3.28 14.30 26.20
CA VAL A 389 2.20 15.27 25.92
C VAL A 389 1.56 15.82 27.19
N LYS A 390 1.44 15.01 28.25
CA LYS A 390 1.00 15.48 29.57
C LYS A 390 1.97 16.51 30.15
N ALA A 391 3.26 16.21 30.15
CA ALA A 391 4.28 17.12 30.66
C ALA A 391 4.31 18.43 29.87
N LEU A 392 4.24 18.39 28.53
CA LEU A 392 4.13 19.60 27.69
C LEU A 392 2.89 20.44 28.04
N ARG A 393 1.76 19.78 28.37
CA ARG A 393 0.54 20.47 28.80
C ARG A 393 0.70 21.12 30.18
N GLU A 394 1.35 20.44 31.13
CA GLU A 394 1.62 21.01 32.45
C GLU A 394 2.59 22.20 32.35
N ILE A 395 3.69 22.08 31.59
CA ILE A 395 4.58 23.22 31.29
C ILE A 395 3.76 24.38 30.72
N GLY A 396 2.85 24.10 29.77
CA GLY A 396 1.96 25.10 29.17
C GLY A 396 1.06 25.84 30.16
N LYS A 397 0.63 25.20 31.25
CA LYS A 397 -0.15 25.83 32.33
C LYS A 397 0.74 26.65 33.27
N HIS A 398 1.97 26.20 33.49
CA HIS A 398 2.92 26.78 34.44
C HIS A 398 3.93 27.77 33.82
N VAL A 399 3.81 28.13 32.54
CA VAL A 399 4.77 29.03 31.86
C VAL A 399 4.99 30.37 32.56
N PHE A 400 3.96 30.91 33.22
CA PHE A 400 4.04 32.19 33.93
C PHE A 400 4.10 32.05 35.45
N HIS A 401 4.32 30.83 35.96
CA HIS A 401 4.46 30.54 37.38
C HIS A 401 5.93 30.28 37.76
N ASP A 402 6.27 30.50 39.02
CA ASP A 402 7.65 30.38 39.53
C ASP A 402 8.18 28.93 39.44
N ASP A 403 7.28 27.94 39.38
CA ASP A 403 7.58 26.51 39.32
C ASP A 403 7.79 25.96 37.89
N LEU A 404 7.81 26.80 36.85
CA LEU A 404 8.00 26.38 35.45
C LEU A 404 9.17 25.39 35.28
N PHE A 405 10.34 25.71 35.83
CA PHE A 405 11.55 24.90 35.62
C PHE A 405 11.54 23.59 36.39
N HIS A 406 10.68 23.45 37.41
CA HIS A 406 10.37 22.16 38.01
C HIS A 406 9.71 21.24 36.98
N TYR A 407 8.67 21.73 36.27
CA TYR A 407 7.99 20.95 35.23
C TYR A 407 8.86 20.69 33.98
N VAL A 408 9.74 21.63 33.60
CA VAL A 408 10.73 21.40 32.54
C VAL A 408 11.72 20.30 32.95
N SER A 409 12.14 20.28 34.22
CA SER A 409 13.02 19.23 34.74
C SER A 409 12.29 17.88 34.79
N GLU A 410 11.03 17.84 35.21
CA GLU A 410 10.20 16.63 35.16
C GLU A 410 10.02 16.11 33.74
N PHE A 411 9.79 16.99 32.77
CA PHE A 411 9.70 16.64 31.35
C PHE A 411 10.99 15.99 30.82
N ASN A 412 12.14 16.57 31.15
CA ASN A 412 13.45 16.04 30.77
C ASN A 412 13.82 14.74 31.54
N ALA A 413 13.23 14.51 32.72
CA ALA A 413 13.46 13.31 33.51
C ALA A 413 12.65 12.08 33.03
N ILE A 414 11.72 12.26 32.09
CA ILE A 414 10.95 11.13 31.54
C ILE A 414 11.87 10.24 30.71
N GLU A 415 12.00 8.98 31.15
CA GLU A 415 12.82 7.97 30.48
C GLU A 415 12.36 7.77 29.01
N GLY A 416 13.29 7.97 28.07
CA GLY A 416 13.04 7.79 26.63
C GLY A 416 12.42 8.99 25.91
N VAL A 417 12.26 10.16 26.55
CA VAL A 417 11.81 11.38 25.85
C VAL A 417 12.83 11.88 24.82
N ASP A 418 14.09 11.46 24.92
CA ASP A 418 15.13 11.69 23.88
C ASP A 418 14.76 11.12 22.51
N GLU A 419 13.91 10.08 22.48
CA GLU A 419 13.45 9.48 21.23
C GLU A 419 12.41 10.37 20.51
N ILE A 420 11.74 11.28 21.22
CA ILE A 420 10.71 12.18 20.66
C ILE A 420 11.39 13.48 20.24
N LYS A 421 11.76 13.55 18.96
CA LYS A 421 12.40 14.74 18.36
C LYS A 421 11.40 15.69 17.72
N THR A 422 10.29 15.16 17.22
CA THR A 422 9.27 15.90 16.49
C THR A 422 7.87 15.47 16.93
N VAL A 423 6.83 16.10 16.41
CA VAL A 423 5.45 15.63 16.61
C VAL A 423 5.14 14.33 15.87
N HIS A 424 5.98 13.92 14.90
CA HIS A 424 5.80 12.68 14.15
C HIS A 424 5.90 11.45 15.06
N GLU A 425 6.82 11.47 16.03
CA GLU A 425 6.95 10.40 17.03
C GLU A 425 5.78 10.34 18.01
N LEU A 426 4.86 11.30 17.99
CA LEU A 426 3.63 11.32 18.81
C LEU A 426 2.40 10.80 18.05
N LEU A 427 2.57 10.37 16.80
CA LEU A 427 1.49 9.91 15.95
C LEU A 427 1.14 8.44 16.21
N LEU A 428 -0.15 8.20 16.45
CA LEU A 428 -0.75 6.89 16.58
C LEU A 428 -1.56 6.57 15.32
N PHE A 429 -1.71 5.28 15.02
CA PHE A 429 -2.54 4.82 13.91
C PHE A 429 -3.35 3.59 14.28
N LYS A 430 -4.50 3.41 13.63
CA LYS A 430 -5.36 2.22 13.74
C LYS A 430 -5.74 1.78 12.34
N ARG A 431 -5.56 0.49 12.05
CA ARG A 431 -5.95 -0.12 10.78
C ARG A 431 -7.02 -1.16 11.03
N TYR A 432 -8.17 -1.03 10.37
CA TYR A 432 -9.30 -1.95 10.57
C TYR A 432 -10.14 -2.03 9.30
N PHE A 433 -10.90 -3.12 9.17
CA PHE A 433 -11.83 -3.28 8.08
C PHE A 433 -13.18 -2.64 8.42
N THR A 434 -13.85 -2.11 7.40
CA THR A 434 -15.20 -1.57 7.51
C THR A 434 -16.10 -2.12 6.42
N LEU A 435 -17.36 -2.31 6.76
CA LEU A 435 -18.45 -2.64 5.86
C LEU A 435 -19.55 -1.59 6.09
N ASP A 436 -19.99 -0.91 5.02
CA ASP A 436 -20.92 0.22 5.12
C ASP A 436 -20.51 1.27 6.17
N CYS A 437 -19.21 1.56 6.24
CA CYS A 437 -18.58 2.50 7.19
C CYS A 437 -18.60 2.06 8.67
N LEU A 438 -19.02 0.83 8.98
CA LEU A 438 -18.98 0.26 10.33
C LEU A 438 -17.79 -0.70 10.48
N PRO A 439 -17.08 -0.71 11.63
CA PRO A 439 -16.03 -1.70 11.90
C PRO A 439 -16.54 -3.13 11.72
N TYR A 440 -15.84 -3.92 10.92
CA TYR A 440 -16.22 -5.28 10.57
C TYR A 440 -15.02 -6.23 10.66
N THR A 441 -15.26 -7.45 11.13
CA THR A 441 -14.26 -8.50 11.15
C THR A 441 -14.70 -9.61 10.18
N PRO A 442 -14.01 -9.77 9.03
CA PRO A 442 -14.40 -10.77 8.05
C PRO A 442 -14.23 -12.19 8.59
N SER A 443 -15.16 -13.08 8.23
CA SER A 443 -15.05 -14.51 8.49
C SER A 443 -13.89 -15.15 7.70
N SER A 444 -13.51 -16.39 8.02
CA SER A 444 -12.45 -17.10 7.29
C SER A 444 -12.77 -17.27 5.79
N GLY A 445 -14.04 -17.46 5.45
CA GLY A 445 -14.50 -17.53 4.06
C GLY A 445 -14.37 -16.18 3.35
N GLU A 446 -14.90 -15.12 3.95
CA GLU A 446 -14.84 -13.74 3.42
C GLU A 446 -13.40 -13.23 3.26
N ALA A 447 -12.53 -13.53 4.23
CA ALA A 447 -11.10 -13.23 4.13
C ALA A 447 -10.46 -13.93 2.92
N SER A 448 -10.82 -15.19 2.68
CA SER A 448 -10.34 -15.96 1.52
C SER A 448 -10.88 -15.40 0.20
N MET A 449 -12.15 -14.96 0.17
CA MET A 449 -12.76 -14.31 -0.99
C MET A 449 -11.97 -13.07 -1.42
N VAL A 450 -11.71 -12.18 -0.46
CA VAL A 450 -11.01 -10.91 -0.68
C VAL A 450 -9.56 -11.14 -1.08
N MET A 451 -8.88 -12.09 -0.43
CA MET A 451 -7.50 -12.45 -0.76
C MET A 451 -7.38 -12.99 -2.19
N LEU A 452 -8.33 -13.84 -2.59
CA LEU A 452 -8.38 -14.41 -3.95
C LEU A 452 -8.73 -13.34 -4.99
N GLN A 453 -9.67 -12.43 -4.70
CA GLN A 453 -9.96 -11.29 -5.57
C GLN A 453 -8.73 -10.38 -5.77
N LYS A 454 -7.97 -10.09 -4.70
CA LYS A 454 -6.74 -9.29 -4.81
C LYS A 454 -5.65 -10.01 -5.61
N GLU A 455 -5.46 -11.30 -5.36
CA GLU A 455 -4.50 -12.13 -6.09
C GLU A 455 -4.83 -12.17 -7.59
N LEU A 456 -6.10 -12.40 -7.92
CA LEU A 456 -6.60 -12.36 -9.30
C LEU A 456 -6.68 -10.95 -9.86
N GLY A 457 -6.77 -9.91 -9.03
CA GLY A 457 -6.85 -8.50 -9.42
C GLY A 457 -5.50 -7.93 -9.86
N THR A 458 -4.43 -8.41 -9.23
CA THR A 458 -3.04 -8.03 -9.54
C THR A 458 -2.65 -8.52 -10.93
N ASP A 459 -2.04 -7.68 -11.76
CA ASP A 459 -1.58 -8.09 -13.09
C ASP A 459 -0.34 -8.98 -12.98
N LYS A 460 -0.48 -10.26 -13.34
CA LYS A 460 0.59 -11.27 -13.28
C LYS A 460 0.60 -12.08 -14.57
N ASP A 461 1.79 -12.51 -14.98
CA ASP A 461 1.94 -13.42 -16.12
C ASP A 461 1.52 -14.86 -15.79
N VAL A 462 1.70 -15.26 -14.53
CA VAL A 462 1.43 -16.60 -14.02
C VAL A 462 0.65 -16.53 -12.72
N TYR A 463 -0.54 -17.11 -12.71
CA TYR A 463 -1.38 -17.30 -11.53
C TYR A 463 -1.30 -18.76 -11.10
N ILE A 464 -1.03 -19.01 -9.82
CA ILE A 464 -0.93 -20.36 -9.25
C ILE A 464 -1.83 -20.44 -8.02
N LEU A 465 -2.92 -21.21 -8.10
CA LEU A 465 -3.95 -21.29 -7.07
C LEU A 465 -4.04 -22.73 -6.53
N ASP A 466 -3.82 -22.92 -5.24
CA ASP A 466 -3.99 -24.22 -4.57
C ASP A 466 -5.26 -24.23 -3.71
N GLU A 467 -6.22 -25.08 -4.09
CA GLU A 467 -7.55 -25.21 -3.48
C GLU A 467 -8.22 -23.84 -3.24
N PRO A 468 -8.40 -23.00 -4.29
CA PRO A 468 -9.06 -21.70 -4.14
C PRO A 468 -10.50 -21.81 -3.63
N GLU A 469 -11.16 -22.95 -3.79
CA GLU A 469 -12.51 -23.23 -3.27
C GLU A 469 -12.59 -23.36 -1.74
N LYS A 470 -11.44 -23.52 -1.06
CA LYS A 470 -11.41 -23.84 0.37
C LYS A 470 -12.05 -22.71 1.19
N SER A 471 -13.08 -23.05 1.96
CA SER A 471 -13.88 -22.10 2.76
C SER A 471 -14.75 -21.13 1.95
N LEU A 472 -14.92 -21.35 0.64
CA LEU A 472 -15.84 -20.60 -0.21
C LEU A 472 -17.15 -21.36 -0.45
N GLY A 473 -18.25 -20.64 -0.64
CA GLY A 473 -19.52 -21.22 -1.04
C GLY A 473 -19.58 -21.51 -2.55
N ASN A 474 -20.30 -22.57 -2.94
CA ASN A 474 -20.44 -22.99 -4.35
C ASN A 474 -21.01 -21.90 -5.26
N GLU A 475 -21.96 -21.10 -4.77
CA GLU A 475 -22.55 -19.98 -5.50
C GLU A 475 -21.49 -18.93 -5.85
N TYR A 476 -20.70 -18.51 -4.86
CA TYR A 476 -19.63 -17.53 -5.05
C TYR A 476 -18.51 -18.06 -5.98
N ILE A 477 -18.14 -19.34 -5.84
CA ILE A 477 -17.18 -19.98 -6.75
C ILE A 477 -17.69 -19.87 -8.19
N ASN A 478 -18.98 -20.17 -8.39
CA ASN A 478 -19.56 -20.19 -9.71
C ASN A 478 -19.72 -18.80 -10.32
N ASP A 479 -20.26 -17.85 -9.56
CA ASP A 479 -20.72 -16.57 -10.11
C ASP A 479 -19.61 -15.52 -10.14
N VAL A 480 -18.56 -15.68 -9.32
CA VAL A 480 -17.47 -14.71 -9.20
C VAL A 480 -16.12 -15.31 -9.59
N ILE A 481 -15.72 -16.42 -8.97
CA ILE A 481 -14.36 -16.96 -9.16
C ILE A 481 -14.15 -17.56 -10.54
N VAL A 482 -15.10 -18.37 -11.04
CA VAL A 482 -15.00 -18.98 -12.37
C VAL A 482 -14.91 -17.90 -13.47
N PRO A 483 -15.76 -16.86 -13.52
CA PRO A 483 -15.61 -15.76 -14.46
C PRO A 483 -14.25 -15.06 -14.38
N LEU A 484 -13.78 -14.69 -13.17
CA LEU A 484 -12.48 -14.04 -12.99
C LEU A 484 -11.31 -14.87 -13.54
N ILE A 485 -11.31 -16.18 -13.28
CA ILE A 485 -10.30 -17.10 -13.82
C ILE A 485 -10.36 -17.13 -15.35
N LYS A 486 -11.58 -17.19 -15.93
CA LYS A 486 -11.77 -17.19 -17.38
C LYS A 486 -11.25 -15.90 -18.02
N ASP A 487 -11.48 -14.76 -17.40
CA ASP A 487 -11.05 -13.46 -17.92
C ASP A 487 -9.53 -13.34 -17.93
N ARG A 488 -8.84 -13.81 -16.88
CA ARG A 488 -7.36 -13.88 -16.87
C ARG A 488 -6.81 -14.79 -17.95
N ALA A 489 -7.47 -15.92 -18.20
CA ALA A 489 -7.08 -16.82 -19.27
C ALA A 489 -7.36 -16.24 -20.67
N LYS A 490 -8.47 -15.50 -20.86
CA LYS A 490 -8.78 -14.77 -22.10
C LYS A 490 -7.72 -13.69 -22.40
N ALA A 491 -7.17 -13.05 -21.36
CA ALA A 491 -6.04 -12.13 -21.47
C ALA A 491 -4.69 -12.81 -21.80
N GLY A 492 -4.67 -14.13 -22.01
CA GLY A 492 -3.46 -14.89 -22.38
C GLY A 492 -2.52 -15.17 -21.21
N ARG A 493 -2.98 -15.00 -19.96
CA ARG A 493 -2.19 -15.30 -18.76
C ARG A 493 -2.22 -16.81 -18.48
N ARG A 494 -1.13 -17.34 -17.93
CA ARG A 494 -1.03 -18.76 -17.53
C ARG A 494 -1.70 -18.92 -16.17
N VAL A 495 -2.73 -19.78 -16.08
CA VAL A 495 -3.42 -20.05 -14.81
C VAL A 495 -3.27 -21.52 -14.46
N PHE A 496 -2.67 -21.81 -13.31
CA PHE A 496 -2.51 -23.15 -12.75
C PHE A 496 -3.39 -23.30 -11.52
N ILE A 497 -4.27 -24.30 -11.52
CA ILE A 497 -5.22 -24.50 -10.42
C ILE A 497 -5.18 -25.94 -9.95
N SER A 498 -4.94 -26.16 -8.66
CA SER A 498 -5.19 -27.44 -7.99
C SER A 498 -6.55 -27.34 -7.33
N THR A 499 -7.47 -28.23 -7.67
CA THR A 499 -8.84 -28.18 -7.14
C THR A 499 -9.46 -29.57 -7.00
N HIS A 500 -10.41 -29.66 -6.09
CA HIS A 500 -11.34 -30.76 -5.93
C HIS A 500 -12.77 -30.41 -6.35
N ASP A 501 -13.02 -29.14 -6.71
CA ASP A 501 -14.34 -28.63 -7.05
C ASP A 501 -14.65 -28.82 -8.55
N ALA A 502 -15.80 -29.41 -8.85
CA ALA A 502 -16.25 -29.66 -10.22
C ALA A 502 -16.57 -28.36 -10.99
N ASN A 503 -17.06 -27.32 -10.33
CA ASN A 503 -17.31 -26.02 -10.97
C ASN A 503 -16.00 -25.42 -11.47
N ILE A 504 -14.93 -25.51 -10.68
CA ILE A 504 -13.62 -25.01 -11.10
C ILE A 504 -13.00 -25.94 -12.14
N ALA A 505 -12.99 -27.26 -11.91
CA ALA A 505 -12.31 -28.21 -12.80
C ALA A 505 -12.99 -28.41 -14.17
N VAL A 506 -14.33 -28.34 -14.22
CA VAL A 506 -15.13 -28.65 -15.41
C VAL A 506 -15.63 -27.37 -16.09
N ARG A 507 -16.26 -26.44 -15.36
CA ARG A 507 -16.93 -25.27 -15.98
C ARG A 507 -15.97 -24.22 -16.51
N THR A 508 -14.70 -24.24 -16.08
CA THR A 508 -13.66 -23.40 -16.64
C THR A 508 -13.22 -23.83 -18.04
N LEU A 509 -13.48 -25.09 -18.44
CA LEU A 509 -13.06 -25.73 -19.69
C LEU A 509 -11.54 -25.60 -19.91
N PRO A 510 -10.73 -26.30 -19.11
CA PRO A 510 -9.27 -26.15 -19.16
C PRO A 510 -8.67 -26.66 -20.46
N TYR A 511 -7.63 -25.99 -20.94
CA TYR A 511 -6.82 -26.46 -22.09
C TYR A 511 -5.90 -27.61 -21.70
N CYS A 512 -5.50 -27.69 -20.43
CA CYS A 512 -4.73 -28.81 -19.90
C CYS A 512 -5.35 -29.30 -18.59
N SER A 513 -5.57 -30.60 -18.51
CA SER A 513 -6.06 -31.35 -17.37
C SER A 513 -5.01 -32.36 -16.97
N ILE A 514 -4.47 -32.20 -15.77
CA ILE A 514 -3.45 -33.06 -15.17
C ILE A 514 -4.13 -33.87 -14.08
N TYR A 515 -4.37 -35.14 -14.36
CA TYR A 515 -4.93 -36.07 -13.40
C TYR A 515 -3.81 -36.85 -12.73
N ARG A 516 -3.76 -36.81 -11.39
CA ARG A 516 -2.81 -37.62 -10.62
C ARG A 516 -3.55 -38.62 -9.74
N THR A 517 -3.12 -39.87 -9.79
CA THR A 517 -3.70 -40.98 -9.03
C THR A 517 -2.61 -41.79 -8.34
N TYR A 518 -3.01 -42.58 -7.35
CA TYR A 518 -2.16 -43.56 -6.69
C TYR A 518 -2.78 -44.95 -6.88
N GLY A 519 -1.92 -45.93 -7.18
CA GLY A 519 -2.29 -47.32 -7.37
C GLY A 519 -1.26 -48.26 -6.72
N PRO A 520 -1.43 -49.58 -6.89
CA PRO A 520 -0.51 -50.59 -6.34
C PRO A 520 0.92 -50.45 -6.87
N GLU A 521 1.10 -49.88 -8.06
CA GLU A 521 2.42 -49.64 -8.68
C GLU A 521 3.01 -48.24 -8.37
N GLY A 522 2.34 -47.45 -7.52
CA GLY A 522 2.77 -46.10 -7.13
C GLY A 522 1.91 -44.99 -7.73
N TYR A 523 2.51 -43.81 -7.95
CA TYR A 523 1.81 -42.64 -8.48
C TYR A 523 1.89 -42.59 -10.01
N SER A 524 0.76 -42.31 -10.66
CA SER A 524 0.68 -42.13 -12.10
C SER A 524 0.12 -40.75 -12.43
N THR A 525 0.65 -40.14 -13.50
CA THR A 525 0.22 -38.81 -13.96
C THR A 525 -0.28 -38.91 -15.40
N PHE A 526 -1.51 -38.43 -15.61
CA PHE A 526 -2.16 -38.37 -16.90
C PHE A 526 -2.39 -36.92 -17.29
N VAL A 527 -2.18 -36.60 -18.56
CA VAL A 527 -2.35 -35.26 -19.11
C VAL A 527 -3.30 -35.33 -20.29
N GLY A 528 -4.25 -34.41 -20.37
CA GLY A 528 -5.22 -34.37 -21.45
C GLY A 528 -6.13 -33.15 -21.34
N ASN A 529 -7.34 -33.23 -21.89
CA ASN A 529 -8.27 -32.11 -21.87
C ASN A 529 -9.73 -32.57 -22.12
N PRO A 530 -10.73 -31.76 -21.75
CA PRO A 530 -12.15 -32.04 -21.99
C PRO A 530 -12.56 -32.03 -23.48
N PHE A 531 -11.80 -31.40 -24.37
CA PHE A 531 -12.16 -31.24 -25.78
C PHE A 531 -11.94 -32.54 -26.57
N THR A 532 -10.78 -33.18 -26.39
CA THR A 532 -10.44 -34.49 -26.98
C THR A 532 -11.03 -35.66 -26.19
N ASN A 533 -11.50 -35.40 -24.96
CA ASN A 533 -12.05 -36.39 -24.04
C ASN A 533 -11.07 -37.52 -23.66
N ASN A 534 -9.77 -37.27 -23.74
CA ASN A 534 -8.74 -38.25 -23.38
C ASN A 534 -7.78 -37.69 -22.32
N LEU A 535 -7.20 -38.60 -21.55
CA LEU A 535 -6.16 -38.38 -20.56
C LEU A 535 -5.07 -39.41 -20.86
N VAL A 536 -3.89 -38.95 -21.29
CA VAL A 536 -2.78 -39.82 -21.69
C VAL A 536 -1.73 -39.84 -20.59
N ASN A 537 -1.31 -41.02 -20.17
CA ASN A 537 -0.26 -41.17 -19.19
C ASN A 537 1.09 -40.69 -19.74
N VAL A 538 1.83 -39.93 -18.93
CA VAL A 538 3.14 -39.36 -19.32
C VAL A 538 4.21 -40.44 -19.51
N GLU A 539 4.13 -41.56 -18.79
CA GLU A 539 5.15 -42.62 -18.77
C GLU A 539 4.83 -43.76 -19.75
N ASN A 540 3.62 -44.33 -19.69
CA ASN A 540 3.26 -45.54 -20.44
C ASN A 540 2.31 -45.31 -21.63
N ARG A 541 1.91 -44.05 -21.89
CA ARG A 541 0.94 -43.65 -22.95
C ARG A 541 -0.42 -44.35 -22.90
N GLU A 542 -0.82 -44.87 -21.74
CA GLU A 542 -2.17 -45.38 -21.52
C GLU A 542 -3.20 -44.24 -21.64
N GLU A 543 -4.33 -44.50 -22.30
CA GLU A 543 -5.40 -43.52 -22.50
C GLU A 543 -6.60 -43.82 -21.59
N LEU A 544 -7.06 -42.80 -20.86
CA LEU A 544 -8.27 -42.83 -20.06
C LEU A 544 -9.30 -41.82 -20.60
N ASP A 545 -10.58 -42.11 -20.40
CA ASP A 545 -11.66 -41.17 -20.75
C ASP A 545 -11.74 -40.05 -19.71
N TRP A 546 -11.55 -38.80 -20.17
CA TRP A 546 -11.55 -37.64 -19.29
C TRP A 546 -12.86 -37.47 -18.54
N LYS A 547 -14.03 -37.64 -19.19
CA LYS A 547 -15.35 -37.46 -18.56
C LYS A 547 -15.59 -38.48 -17.46
N VAL A 548 -15.22 -39.74 -17.70
CA VAL A 548 -15.43 -40.81 -16.72
C VAL A 548 -14.60 -40.54 -15.47
N ILE A 549 -13.33 -40.16 -15.65
CA ILE A 549 -12.41 -39.91 -14.54
C ILE A 549 -12.75 -38.61 -13.81
N SER A 550 -13.09 -37.53 -14.52
CA SER A 550 -13.48 -36.26 -13.92
C SER A 550 -14.79 -36.40 -13.12
N MET A 551 -15.82 -37.04 -13.69
CA MET A 551 -17.09 -37.30 -12.99
C MET A 551 -16.91 -38.20 -11.77
N ARG A 552 -16.06 -39.24 -11.87
CA ARG A 552 -15.74 -40.10 -10.72
C ARG A 552 -15.02 -39.36 -9.60
N THR A 553 -14.03 -38.54 -9.95
CA THR A 553 -13.12 -37.93 -8.97
C THR A 553 -13.69 -36.66 -8.35
N LEU A 554 -14.41 -35.84 -9.12
CA LEU A 554 -14.89 -34.52 -8.72
C LEU A 554 -16.36 -34.54 -8.27
N GLU A 555 -17.17 -35.48 -8.78
CA GLU A 555 -18.62 -35.51 -8.54
C GLU A 555 -19.11 -36.80 -7.85
N GLY A 556 -18.20 -37.69 -7.44
CA GLY A 556 -18.54 -38.95 -6.77
C GLY A 556 -19.06 -40.04 -7.70
N GLY A 557 -18.94 -39.86 -9.03
CA GLY A 557 -19.33 -40.84 -10.03
C GLY A 557 -20.69 -40.58 -10.68
N LYS A 558 -20.93 -41.31 -11.78
CA LYS A 558 -22.12 -41.17 -12.61
C LYS A 558 -23.41 -41.46 -11.83
N ASP A 559 -23.36 -42.43 -10.92
CA ASP A 559 -24.53 -42.82 -10.12
C ASP A 559 -24.93 -41.70 -9.16
N ALA A 560 -23.96 -41.13 -8.43
CA ALA A 560 -24.20 -40.02 -7.51
C ALA A 560 -24.66 -38.73 -8.23
N PHE A 561 -24.14 -38.47 -9.44
CA PHE A 561 -24.63 -37.35 -10.26
C PHE A 561 -26.05 -37.60 -10.78
N GLY A 562 -26.32 -38.82 -11.28
CA GLY A 562 -27.64 -39.21 -11.78
C GLY A 562 -28.71 -39.24 -10.69
N GLU A 563 -28.38 -39.69 -9.47
CA GLU A 563 -29.27 -39.64 -8.32
C GLU A 563 -29.64 -38.20 -7.94
N ARG A 564 -28.66 -37.30 -7.91
CA ARG A 564 -28.91 -35.87 -7.69
C ARG A 564 -29.82 -35.29 -8.77
N GLY A 565 -29.55 -35.59 -10.05
CA GLY A 565 -30.42 -35.20 -11.16
C GLY A 565 -31.87 -35.66 -11.00
N LYS A 566 -32.07 -36.93 -10.63
CA LYS A 566 -33.40 -37.50 -10.35
C LYS A 566 -34.10 -36.80 -9.19
N ILE A 567 -33.39 -36.52 -8.10
CA ILE A 567 -33.94 -35.83 -6.92
C ILE A 567 -34.33 -34.38 -7.27
N TYR A 568 -33.52 -33.68 -8.08
CA TYR A 568 -33.80 -32.32 -8.54
C TYR A 568 -34.83 -32.23 -9.68
N GLY A 569 -35.34 -33.37 -10.18
CA GLY A 569 -36.36 -33.41 -11.23
C GLY A 569 -35.83 -33.19 -12.65
N HIS A 570 -34.52 -33.31 -12.87
CA HIS A 570 -33.91 -33.31 -14.18
C HIS A 570 -33.71 -34.76 -14.64
N ALA A 571 -34.69 -35.29 -15.40
CA ALA A 571 -34.63 -36.60 -16.04
C ALA A 571 -34.11 -36.50 -17.48
#